data_AF-A0AAD7PXM8-F1
#
_entry.id   AF-A0AAD7PXM8-F1
#
_cell.length_a   1.000
_cell.length_b   1.000
_cell.length_c   1.000
_cell.angle_alpha   90.00
_cell.angle_beta   90.00
_cell.angle_gamma   90.00
#
_symmetry.space_group_name_H-M   'P 1'
#
loop_
_entity.id
_entity.type
_entity.pdbx_description
1 polymer ?
#
loop_
_entity_poly.entity_id
_entity_poly.type
_entity_poly.pdbx_seq_one_letter_code
_entity_poly.pdbx_strand_id
1 'polypeptide(L)'
;MLSVVPTSEEDPALASVRFASELAWADAGAEAAEPEVTRLCMEAEEFIAMGKWVELATLMVTSAELIFSKVSEKDVECIFTIICSLVMKTENADEVSEITKIIAAKIIQQPHEKPAVRLKMLFNLYNSLQNPYGRFFIYMKALSLAVNRKVAEYIIPSFKHIDGFLKEWDVGIEEQRELFLAISNILKENKSLAKNSFKRLCAIIEFVKSPDMYECDLLDMPAIRQLEKDSKDALVYQLLNIFLTQRLDSYLEFHAANSTLLNSYGLVHEECITKLRLMSLVDLGSDRSSQIPYALIRDTLLICFIVLNAFRANVANVISTIQANKITEDGFQGCKA
;
A
#
# COMPACT_ATOMS: atom_id res chain seq x y z
N MET A 1 5.36 -17.71 19.08
CA MET A 1 6.70 -18.20 18.71
C MET A 1 6.60 -19.72 18.62
N LEU A 2 6.58 -20.28 17.40
CA LEU A 2 6.69 -21.73 17.21
C LEU A 2 8.17 -22.09 17.39
N SER A 3 8.51 -22.63 18.55
CA SER A 3 9.85 -23.17 18.78
C SER A 3 9.96 -24.49 18.02
N VAL A 4 10.79 -24.52 16.99
CA VAL A 4 11.17 -25.77 16.32
C VAL A 4 12.11 -26.49 17.28
N VAL A 5 11.62 -27.54 17.94
CA VAL A 5 12.44 -28.40 18.80
C VAL A 5 13.03 -29.50 17.92
N PRO A 6 14.36 -29.55 17.72
CA PRO A 6 15.00 -30.63 16.97
C PRO A 6 14.79 -31.96 17.72
N THR A 7 14.28 -32.98 17.02
CA THR A 7 14.10 -34.33 17.57
C THR A 7 15.16 -35.32 17.07
N SER A 8 16.06 -34.91 16.16
CA SER A 8 17.21 -35.68 15.67
C SER A 8 18.52 -34.95 15.95
N GLU A 9 19.65 -35.68 15.88
CA GLU A 9 21.01 -35.11 16.01
C GLU A 9 21.44 -34.26 14.80
N GLU A 10 20.69 -34.33 13.70
CA GLU A 10 20.99 -33.64 12.45
C GLU A 10 20.41 -32.21 12.43
N ASP A 11 21.15 -31.25 11.87
CA ASP A 11 20.66 -29.88 11.73
C ASP A 11 19.39 -29.85 10.85
N PRO A 12 18.28 -29.23 11.33
CA PRO A 12 17.03 -29.19 10.59
C PRO A 12 17.14 -28.58 9.18
N ALA A 13 18.06 -27.62 8.98
CA ALA A 13 18.31 -27.02 7.68
C ALA A 13 18.94 -28.04 6.72
N LEU A 14 19.90 -28.84 7.19
CA LEU A 14 20.53 -29.90 6.41
C LEU A 14 19.52 -30.98 6.02
N ALA A 15 18.71 -31.44 6.98
CA ALA A 15 17.65 -32.41 6.71
C ALA A 15 16.64 -31.89 5.66
N SER A 16 16.31 -30.59 5.71
CA SER A 16 15.43 -29.95 4.73
C SER A 16 16.06 -29.87 3.34
N VAL A 17 17.36 -29.56 3.24
CA VAL A 17 18.11 -29.56 1.96
C VAL A 17 18.12 -30.95 1.36
N ARG A 18 18.44 -31.98 2.15
CA ARG A 18 18.48 -33.37 1.67
C ARG A 18 17.13 -33.78 1.10
N PHE A 19 16.06 -33.62 1.89
CA PHE A 19 14.70 -33.96 1.47
C PHE A 19 14.26 -33.23 0.20
N ALA A 20 14.48 -31.90 0.13
CA ALA A 20 14.10 -31.11 -1.04
C ALA A 20 14.89 -31.53 -2.29
N SER A 21 16.17 -31.87 -2.13
CA SER A 21 17.04 -32.29 -3.23
C SER A 21 16.68 -33.69 -3.74
N GLU A 22 16.43 -34.65 -2.85
CA GLU A 22 15.96 -35.99 -3.23
C GLU A 22 14.65 -35.91 -4.03
N LEU A 23 13.74 -35.04 -3.60
CA LEU A 23 12.47 -34.81 -4.29
C LEU A 23 12.67 -34.17 -5.68
N ALA A 24 13.61 -33.24 -5.79
CA ALA A 24 13.92 -32.57 -7.05
C ALA A 24 14.48 -33.54 -8.10
N TRP A 25 15.33 -34.46 -7.65
CA TRP A 25 15.99 -35.45 -8.50
C TRP A 25 15.28 -36.81 -8.59
N ALA A 26 14.10 -36.96 -7.97
CA ALA A 26 13.36 -38.22 -7.93
C ALA A 26 13.11 -38.85 -9.30
N ASP A 27 12.96 -38.02 -10.35
CA ASP A 27 12.65 -38.48 -11.72
C ASP A 27 13.92 -38.89 -12.52
N ALA A 28 15.13 -38.59 -12.02
CA ALA A 28 16.39 -38.84 -12.71
C ALA A 28 16.98 -40.24 -12.43
N GLY A 29 16.42 -40.99 -11.48
CA GLY A 29 16.93 -42.29 -11.03
C GLY A 29 18.03 -42.19 -9.97
N ALA A 30 18.20 -43.24 -9.16
CA ALA A 30 19.08 -43.22 -7.98
C ALA A 30 20.54 -42.88 -8.31
N GLU A 31 21.08 -43.44 -9.40
CA GLU A 31 22.49 -43.23 -9.81
C GLU A 31 22.79 -41.77 -10.20
N ALA A 32 21.81 -41.03 -10.72
CA ALA A 32 21.96 -39.62 -11.09
C ALA A 32 21.60 -38.67 -9.93
N ALA A 33 20.68 -39.07 -9.06
CA ALA A 33 20.22 -38.27 -7.93
C ALA A 33 21.25 -38.22 -6.78
N GLU A 34 21.84 -39.37 -6.44
CA GLU A 34 22.70 -39.51 -5.25
C GLU A 34 23.93 -38.57 -5.25
N PRO A 35 24.67 -38.38 -6.37
CA PRO A 35 25.80 -37.44 -6.42
C PRO A 35 25.37 -35.99 -6.21
N GLU A 36 24.25 -35.57 -6.80
CA GLU A 36 23.75 -34.19 -6.71
C GLU A 36 23.19 -33.88 -5.32
N VAL A 37 22.44 -34.82 -4.73
CA VAL A 37 21.96 -34.68 -3.35
C VAL A 37 23.14 -34.58 -2.38
N THR A 38 24.16 -35.41 -2.55
CA THR A 38 25.37 -35.38 -1.73
C THR A 38 26.10 -34.05 -1.86
N ARG A 39 26.28 -33.55 -3.09
CA ARG A 39 26.91 -32.24 -3.34
C ARG A 39 26.17 -31.11 -2.64
N LEU A 40 24.85 -31.04 -2.78
CA LEU A 40 24.03 -29.99 -2.15
C LEU A 40 24.05 -30.09 -0.61
N CYS A 41 24.09 -31.30 -0.05
CA CYS A 41 24.24 -31.49 1.40
C CYS A 41 25.61 -31.01 1.89
N MET A 42 26.69 -31.32 1.17
CA MET A 42 28.04 -30.86 1.52
C MET A 42 28.15 -29.33 1.47
N GLU A 43 27.57 -28.69 0.45
CA GLU A 43 27.51 -27.22 0.37
C GLU A 43 26.73 -26.62 1.55
N ALA A 44 25.61 -27.23 1.93
CA ALA A 44 24.83 -26.80 3.09
C ALA A 44 25.62 -26.95 4.41
N GLU A 45 26.31 -28.06 4.61
CA GLU A 45 27.18 -28.28 5.78
C GLU A 45 28.30 -27.24 5.84
N GLU A 46 28.94 -26.94 4.71
CA GLU A 46 29.99 -25.92 4.62
C GLU A 46 29.45 -24.54 5.00
N PHE A 47 28.28 -24.15 4.48
CA PHE A 47 27.67 -22.87 4.81
C PHE A 47 27.28 -22.77 6.28
N ILE A 48 26.76 -23.84 6.88
CA ILE A 48 26.46 -23.88 8.32
C ILE A 48 27.76 -23.75 9.13
N ALA A 49 28.81 -24.49 8.78
CA ALA A 49 30.09 -24.45 9.48
C ALA A 49 30.78 -23.08 9.38
N MET A 50 30.64 -22.39 8.25
CA MET A 50 31.21 -21.06 8.01
C MET A 50 30.31 -19.89 8.44
N GLY A 51 29.07 -20.15 8.89
CA GLY A 51 28.10 -19.10 9.22
C GLY A 51 27.61 -18.28 8.02
N LYS A 52 27.63 -18.86 6.81
CA LYS A 52 27.19 -18.23 5.56
C LYS A 52 25.67 -18.38 5.37
N TRP A 53 24.90 -17.65 6.18
CA TRP A 53 23.45 -17.84 6.28
C TRP A 53 22.68 -17.39 5.02
N VAL A 54 23.18 -16.38 4.30
CA VAL A 54 22.55 -15.87 3.07
C VAL A 54 22.67 -16.90 1.95
N GLU A 55 23.85 -17.50 1.79
CA GLU A 55 24.13 -18.57 0.85
C GLU A 55 23.31 -19.82 1.19
N LEU A 56 23.24 -20.18 2.46
CA LEU A 56 22.38 -21.29 2.92
C LEU A 56 20.91 -21.04 2.59
N ALA A 57 20.39 -19.84 2.86
CA ALA A 57 19.00 -19.49 2.52
C ALA A 57 18.76 -19.59 1.01
N THR A 58 19.69 -19.11 0.20
CA THR A 58 19.62 -19.19 -1.27
C THR A 58 19.58 -20.65 -1.73
N LEU A 59 20.46 -21.49 -1.19
CA LEU A 59 20.52 -22.92 -1.49
C LEU A 59 19.21 -23.62 -1.13
N MET A 60 18.74 -23.46 0.12
CA MET A 60 17.51 -24.09 0.60
C MET A 60 16.28 -23.72 -0.23
N VAL A 61 16.15 -22.43 -0.54
CA VAL A 61 15.03 -21.88 -1.31
C VAL A 61 15.06 -22.35 -2.77
N THR A 62 16.25 -22.56 -3.33
CA THR A 62 16.44 -23.11 -4.69
C THR A 62 16.12 -24.60 -4.72
N SER A 63 16.62 -25.39 -3.78
CA SER A 63 16.29 -26.82 -3.65
C SER A 63 14.79 -27.04 -3.41
N ALA A 64 14.12 -26.10 -2.75
CA ALA A 64 12.68 -26.10 -2.50
C ALA A 64 11.81 -25.67 -3.70
N GLU A 65 12.32 -25.68 -4.94
CA GLU A 65 11.53 -25.28 -6.11
C GLU A 65 10.34 -26.21 -6.38
N LEU A 66 10.55 -27.52 -6.28
CA LEU A 66 9.54 -28.54 -6.63
C LEU A 66 8.67 -29.01 -5.46
N ILE A 67 8.93 -28.54 -4.23
CA ILE A 67 8.16 -29.00 -3.05
C ILE A 67 6.70 -28.57 -3.13
N PHE A 68 6.39 -27.42 -3.74
CA PHE A 68 5.00 -26.97 -3.84
C PHE A 68 4.13 -27.91 -4.69
N SER A 69 4.69 -28.55 -5.71
CA SER A 69 3.95 -29.41 -6.64
C SER A 69 3.99 -30.89 -6.27
N LYS A 70 5.07 -31.36 -5.60
CA LYS A 70 5.29 -32.79 -5.35
C LYS A 70 4.97 -33.29 -3.93
N VAL A 71 4.79 -32.42 -2.93
CA VAL A 71 4.50 -32.87 -1.53
C VAL A 71 3.20 -32.30 -0.96
N SER A 72 2.77 -32.84 0.19
CA SER A 72 1.55 -32.42 0.88
C SER A 72 1.68 -31.00 1.45
N GLU A 73 0.57 -30.29 1.66
CA GLU A 73 0.61 -28.93 2.23
C GLU A 73 1.33 -28.86 3.58
N LYS A 74 1.18 -29.90 4.42
CA LYS A 74 1.83 -30.00 5.73
C LYS A 74 3.36 -30.06 5.62
N ASP A 75 3.86 -30.81 4.64
CA ASP A 75 5.31 -30.95 4.43
C ASP A 75 5.91 -29.64 3.91
N VAL A 76 5.21 -28.96 2.99
CA VAL A 76 5.62 -27.63 2.51
C VAL A 76 5.68 -26.63 3.68
N GLU A 77 4.66 -26.61 4.55
CA GLU A 77 4.64 -25.76 5.75
C GLU A 77 5.82 -26.05 6.70
N CYS A 78 6.15 -27.32 6.92
CA CYS A 78 7.24 -27.73 7.78
C CYS A 78 8.60 -27.23 7.23
N ILE A 79 8.88 -27.52 5.96
CA ILE A 79 10.14 -27.13 5.30
C ILE A 79 10.29 -25.60 5.30
N PHE A 80 9.25 -24.87 4.92
CA PHE A 80 9.31 -23.41 4.93
C PHE A 80 9.35 -22.81 6.33
N THR A 81 8.87 -23.51 7.37
CA THR A 81 9.07 -23.07 8.76
C THR A 81 10.55 -23.09 9.12
N ILE A 82 11.27 -24.14 8.70
CA ILE A 82 12.71 -24.25 8.91
C ILE A 82 13.45 -23.17 8.10
N ILE A 83 13.11 -22.99 6.82
CA ILE A 83 13.69 -21.92 5.98
C ILE A 83 13.46 -20.53 6.59
N CYS A 84 12.24 -20.23 7.04
CA CYS A 84 11.92 -18.95 7.68
C CYS A 84 12.66 -18.76 9.01
N SER A 85 13.05 -19.84 9.70
CA SER A 85 13.80 -19.76 10.96
C SER A 85 15.26 -19.34 10.76
N LEU A 86 15.79 -19.38 9.52
CA LEU A 86 17.16 -18.92 9.23
C LEU A 86 17.38 -17.45 9.58
N VAL A 87 16.35 -16.61 9.51
CA VAL A 87 16.45 -15.20 9.92
C VAL A 87 16.84 -15.03 11.40
N MET A 88 16.68 -16.09 12.21
CA MET A 88 17.04 -16.11 13.63
C MET A 88 18.47 -16.59 13.88
N LYS A 89 19.21 -17.03 12.84
CA LYS A 89 20.57 -17.58 12.96
C LYS A 89 21.67 -16.51 12.90
N THR A 90 21.32 -15.29 12.53
CA THR A 90 22.24 -14.15 12.43
C THR A 90 21.69 -12.95 13.19
N GLU A 91 22.58 -12.21 13.85
CA GLU A 91 22.26 -10.93 14.50
C GLU A 91 22.53 -9.73 13.57
N ASN A 92 23.14 -9.98 12.41
CA ASN A 92 23.46 -8.95 11.43
C ASN A 92 22.19 -8.49 10.70
N ALA A 93 21.80 -7.23 10.91
CA ALA A 93 20.59 -6.66 10.33
C ALA A 93 20.54 -6.71 8.79
N ASP A 94 21.69 -6.54 8.13
CA ASP A 94 21.77 -6.56 6.67
C ASP A 94 21.56 -7.98 6.13
N GLU A 95 22.13 -8.99 6.78
CA GLU A 95 21.91 -10.40 6.44
C GLU A 95 20.46 -10.82 6.70
N VAL A 96 19.87 -10.43 7.84
CA VAL A 96 18.45 -10.69 8.13
C VAL A 96 17.58 -10.10 7.03
N SER A 97 17.85 -8.86 6.62
CA SER A 97 17.13 -8.19 5.54
C SER A 97 17.26 -8.95 4.22
N GLU A 98 18.46 -9.40 3.88
CA GLU A 98 18.71 -10.12 2.63
C GLU A 98 18.08 -11.51 2.59
N ILE A 99 18.22 -12.30 3.67
CA ILE A 99 17.56 -13.59 3.83
C ILE A 99 16.03 -13.41 3.71
N THR A 100 15.48 -12.38 4.36
CA THR A 100 14.04 -12.07 4.30
C THR A 100 13.58 -11.81 2.87
N LYS A 101 14.34 -11.04 2.08
CA LYS A 101 14.02 -10.77 0.67
C LYS A 101 14.09 -12.05 -0.17
N ILE A 102 15.12 -12.88 0.00
CA ILE A 102 15.31 -14.13 -0.74
C ILE A 102 14.12 -15.07 -0.51
N ILE A 103 13.76 -15.30 0.76
CA ILE A 103 12.65 -16.19 1.12
C ILE A 103 11.31 -15.63 0.60
N ALA A 104 11.05 -14.34 0.81
CA ALA A 104 9.82 -13.70 0.36
C ALA A 104 9.68 -13.76 -1.16
N ALA A 105 10.77 -13.52 -1.91
CA ALA A 105 10.78 -13.57 -3.37
C ALA A 105 10.40 -14.96 -3.90
N LYS A 106 10.88 -16.03 -3.28
CA LYS A 106 10.48 -17.40 -3.68
C LYS A 106 9.02 -17.69 -3.37
N ILE A 107 8.54 -17.29 -2.18
CA ILE A 107 7.14 -17.55 -1.79
C ILE A 107 6.17 -16.89 -2.79
N ILE A 108 6.50 -15.71 -3.32
CA ILE A 108 5.64 -14.99 -4.27
C ILE A 108 5.84 -15.37 -5.75
N GLN A 109 6.84 -16.19 -6.11
CA GLN A 109 7.22 -16.47 -7.50
C GLN A 109 6.11 -17.17 -8.32
N GLN A 110 5.27 -18.00 -7.69
CA GLN A 110 4.20 -18.76 -8.36
C GLN A 110 2.86 -18.62 -7.63
N PRO A 111 2.24 -17.43 -7.59
CA PRO A 111 1.19 -17.08 -6.63
C PRO A 111 -0.13 -17.87 -6.76
N HIS A 112 -0.31 -18.68 -7.80
CA HIS A 112 -1.56 -19.42 -8.05
C HIS A 112 -1.63 -20.80 -7.40
N GLU A 113 -0.50 -21.44 -7.16
CA GLU A 113 -0.45 -22.74 -6.51
C GLU A 113 -0.55 -22.55 -4.97
N LYS A 114 -1.29 -23.42 -4.26
CA LYS A 114 -1.46 -23.41 -2.79
C LYS A 114 -1.40 -22.02 -2.12
N PRO A 115 -2.25 -21.05 -2.51
CA PRO A 115 -2.01 -19.64 -2.20
C PRO A 115 -2.30 -19.31 -0.72
N ALA A 116 -3.17 -20.09 -0.05
CA ALA A 116 -3.39 -20.01 1.39
C ALA A 116 -2.16 -20.46 2.20
N VAL A 117 -1.49 -21.53 1.77
CA VAL A 117 -0.25 -22.03 2.39
C VAL A 117 0.87 -21.00 2.26
N ARG A 118 1.01 -20.39 1.07
CA ARG A 118 1.99 -19.31 0.84
C ARG A 118 1.74 -18.08 1.70
N LEU A 119 0.47 -17.70 1.89
CA LEU A 119 0.13 -16.62 2.83
C LEU A 119 0.55 -16.96 4.26
N LYS A 120 0.30 -18.19 4.71
CA LYS A 120 0.69 -18.67 6.04
C LYS A 120 2.21 -18.64 6.24
N MET A 121 2.98 -18.98 5.20
CA MET A 121 4.45 -18.88 5.22
C MET A 121 4.93 -17.44 5.37
N LEU A 122 4.33 -16.49 4.65
CA LEU A 122 4.67 -15.07 4.81
C LEU A 122 4.36 -14.59 6.23
N PHE A 123 3.24 -14.98 6.83
CA PHE A 123 2.97 -14.65 8.23
C PHE A 123 3.91 -15.34 9.22
N ASN A 124 4.39 -16.54 8.91
CA ASN A 124 5.43 -17.17 9.73
C ASN A 124 6.74 -16.36 9.66
N LEU A 125 7.16 -15.96 8.46
CA LEU A 125 8.34 -15.09 8.28
C LEU A 125 8.15 -13.75 9.01
N TYR A 126 6.98 -13.11 8.88
CA TYR A 126 6.63 -11.88 9.60
C TYR A 126 6.82 -12.04 11.11
N ASN A 127 6.34 -13.16 11.68
CA ASN A 127 6.40 -13.42 13.12
C ASN A 127 7.82 -13.73 13.61
N SER A 128 8.70 -14.26 12.75
CA SER A 128 10.11 -14.48 13.07
C SER A 128 10.93 -13.19 13.09
N LEU A 129 10.49 -12.14 12.38
CA LEU A 129 11.24 -10.89 12.30
C LEU A 129 11.08 -10.06 13.58
N GLN A 130 12.21 -9.55 14.07
CA GLN A 130 12.25 -8.55 15.14
C GLN A 130 12.24 -7.11 14.59
N ASN A 131 12.71 -6.93 13.35
CA ASN A 131 12.79 -5.62 12.70
C ASN A 131 11.39 -5.09 12.30
N PRO A 132 10.98 -3.90 12.79
CA PRO A 132 9.73 -3.22 12.41
C PRO A 132 9.50 -3.07 10.91
N TYR A 133 10.49 -2.58 10.18
CA TYR A 133 10.39 -2.35 8.74
C TYR A 133 10.35 -3.67 7.95
N GLY A 134 11.10 -4.69 8.41
CA GLY A 134 11.04 -6.02 7.82
C GLY A 134 9.63 -6.64 7.90
N ARG A 135 8.93 -6.42 9.01
CA ARG A 135 7.53 -6.80 9.18
C ARG A 135 6.60 -6.09 8.19
N PHE A 136 6.75 -4.78 8.02
CA PHE A 136 6.01 -4.02 7.00
C PHE A 136 6.25 -4.58 5.59
N PHE A 137 7.52 -4.80 5.22
CA PHE A 137 7.90 -5.34 3.92
C PHE A 137 7.20 -6.68 3.64
N ILE A 138 7.24 -7.62 4.59
CA ILE A 138 6.58 -8.92 4.46
C ILE A 138 5.06 -8.78 4.37
N TYR A 139 4.47 -7.87 5.15
CA TYR A 139 3.03 -7.60 5.09
C TYR A 139 2.61 -7.08 3.71
N MET A 140 3.39 -6.17 3.12
CA MET A 140 3.16 -5.69 1.75
C MET A 140 3.24 -6.82 0.71
N LYS A 141 4.19 -7.76 0.86
CA LYS A 141 4.23 -8.96 0.01
C LYS A 141 3.00 -9.86 0.22
N ALA A 142 2.52 -10.01 1.45
CA ALA A 142 1.29 -10.75 1.74
C ALA A 142 0.06 -10.11 1.08
N LEU A 143 -0.04 -8.78 1.08
CA LEU A 143 -1.09 -8.06 0.35
C LEU A 143 -1.00 -8.28 -1.16
N SER A 144 0.20 -8.28 -1.74
CA SER A 144 0.38 -8.54 -3.17
C SER A 144 -0.11 -9.95 -3.59
N LEU A 145 0.04 -10.94 -2.71
CA LEU A 145 -0.48 -12.29 -2.91
C LEU A 145 -2.01 -12.35 -2.76
N ALA A 146 -2.56 -11.54 -1.84
CA ALA A 146 -3.97 -11.48 -1.51
C ALA A 146 -4.85 -10.74 -2.53
N VAL A 147 -4.26 -10.16 -3.59
CA VAL A 147 -5.02 -9.69 -4.76
C VAL A 147 -5.84 -10.84 -5.37
N ASN A 148 -5.40 -12.09 -5.23
CA ASN A 148 -6.20 -13.25 -5.56
C ASN A 148 -7.40 -13.41 -4.60
N ARG A 149 -8.63 -13.34 -5.16
CA ARG A 149 -9.91 -13.37 -4.39
C ARG A 149 -10.04 -14.51 -3.39
N LYS A 150 -9.46 -15.69 -3.65
CA LYS A 150 -9.55 -16.83 -2.72
C LYS A 150 -8.73 -16.64 -1.44
N VAL A 151 -7.73 -15.76 -1.46
CA VAL A 151 -6.80 -15.55 -0.33
C VAL A 151 -7.12 -14.28 0.44
N ALA A 152 -7.80 -13.32 -0.19
CA ALA A 152 -8.22 -12.08 0.45
C ALA A 152 -9.04 -12.31 1.74
N GLU A 153 -9.85 -13.37 1.80
CA GLU A 153 -10.67 -13.69 2.98
C GLU A 153 -9.84 -13.92 4.26
N TYR A 154 -8.61 -14.40 4.12
CA TYR A 154 -7.72 -14.69 5.25
C TYR A 154 -6.99 -13.44 5.77
N ILE A 155 -6.77 -12.44 4.92
CA ILE A 155 -6.03 -11.21 5.28
C ILE A 155 -6.96 -10.05 5.64
N ILE A 156 -8.17 -9.98 5.10
CA ILE A 156 -9.13 -8.90 5.43
C ILE A 156 -9.34 -8.72 6.94
N PRO A 157 -9.41 -9.78 7.78
CA PRO A 157 -9.53 -9.62 9.21
C PRO A 157 -8.37 -8.84 9.87
N SER A 158 -7.17 -8.82 9.30
CA SER A 158 -6.05 -8.06 9.88
C SER A 158 -6.17 -6.55 9.65
N PHE A 159 -7.02 -6.10 8.72
CA PHE A 159 -7.16 -4.68 8.38
C PHE A 159 -7.67 -3.82 9.55
N LYS A 160 -8.44 -4.42 10.47
CA LYS A 160 -8.91 -3.76 11.70
C LYS A 160 -7.78 -3.40 12.69
N HIS A 161 -6.59 -3.95 12.50
CA HIS A 161 -5.43 -3.78 13.38
C HIS A 161 -4.34 -2.90 12.75
N ILE A 162 -4.58 -2.33 11.55
CA ILE A 162 -3.59 -1.55 10.80
C ILE A 162 -3.09 -0.34 11.58
N ASP A 163 -3.95 0.36 12.32
CA ASP A 163 -3.51 1.50 13.16
C ASP A 163 -2.49 1.10 14.23
N GLY A 164 -2.59 -0.14 14.73
CA GLY A 164 -1.61 -0.70 15.67
C GLY A 164 -0.31 -1.03 14.94
N PHE A 165 -0.41 -1.69 13.79
CA PHE A 165 0.75 -2.05 12.98
C PHE A 165 1.53 -0.83 12.47
N LEU A 166 0.86 0.26 12.08
CA LEU A 166 1.52 1.49 11.65
C LEU A 166 2.37 2.12 12.77
N LYS A 167 1.94 2.01 14.03
CA LYS A 167 2.73 2.45 15.19
C LYS A 167 3.92 1.53 15.47
N GLU A 168 3.77 0.24 15.18
CA GLU A 168 4.83 -0.75 15.38
C GLU A 168 5.89 -0.70 14.28
N TRP A 169 5.50 -0.47 13.03
CA TRP A 169 6.39 -0.56 11.86
C TRP A 169 7.28 0.66 11.65
N ASP A 170 6.96 1.79 12.28
CA ASP A 170 7.71 3.06 12.18
C ASP A 170 7.99 3.47 10.72
N VAL A 171 6.91 3.51 9.91
CA VAL A 171 6.97 3.76 8.47
C VAL A 171 6.59 5.19 8.10
N GLY A 172 7.23 5.73 7.07
CA GLY A 172 6.97 7.05 6.52
C GLY A 172 5.63 7.18 5.80
N ILE A 173 5.27 8.42 5.46
CA ILE A 173 3.97 8.75 4.85
C ILE A 173 3.79 8.08 3.48
N GLU A 174 4.86 7.97 2.69
CA GLU A 174 4.80 7.35 1.36
C GLU A 174 4.50 5.85 1.46
N GLU A 175 5.15 5.13 2.37
CA GLU A 175 4.91 3.72 2.64
C GLU A 175 3.49 3.47 3.18
N GLN A 176 3.01 4.35 4.07
CA GLN A 176 1.63 4.31 4.53
C GLN A 176 0.64 4.48 3.38
N ARG A 177 0.92 5.38 2.43
CA ARG A 177 0.08 5.55 1.25
C ARG A 177 0.04 4.29 0.40
N GLU A 178 1.19 3.67 0.17
CA GLU A 178 1.29 2.42 -0.60
C GLU A 178 0.47 1.29 0.05
N LEU A 179 0.57 1.15 1.36
CA LEU A 179 -0.22 0.20 2.16
C LEU A 179 -1.72 0.41 1.98
N PHE A 180 -2.19 1.65 2.17
CA PHE A 180 -3.61 1.96 2.08
C PHE A 180 -4.16 1.78 0.66
N LEU A 181 -3.36 2.08 -0.37
CA LEU A 181 -3.72 1.79 -1.76
C LEU A 181 -3.85 0.28 -2.01
N ALA A 182 -2.91 -0.53 -1.53
CA ALA A 182 -2.97 -1.98 -1.65
C ALA A 182 -4.20 -2.57 -0.96
N ILE A 183 -4.49 -2.14 0.27
CA ILE A 183 -5.69 -2.55 1.03
C ILE A 183 -6.98 -2.14 0.29
N SER A 184 -7.04 -0.91 -0.21
CA SER A 184 -8.20 -0.39 -0.96
C SER A 184 -8.48 -1.23 -2.21
N ASN A 185 -7.44 -1.61 -2.96
CA ASN A 185 -7.58 -2.46 -4.14
C ASN A 185 -8.13 -3.84 -3.79
N ILE A 186 -7.60 -4.50 -2.76
CA ILE A 186 -8.09 -5.81 -2.28
C ILE A 186 -9.57 -5.71 -1.87
N LEU A 187 -9.95 -4.65 -1.16
CA LEU A 187 -11.34 -4.43 -0.74
C LEU A 187 -12.28 -4.09 -1.91
N LYS A 188 -11.81 -3.37 -2.94
CA LYS A 188 -12.58 -3.08 -4.16
C LYS A 188 -12.96 -4.37 -4.89
N GLU A 189 -12.06 -5.33 -4.95
CA GLU A 189 -12.27 -6.61 -5.62
C GLU A 189 -13.13 -7.59 -4.81
N ASN A 190 -13.16 -7.47 -3.47
CA ASN A 190 -13.89 -8.34 -2.55
C ASN A 190 -15.15 -7.64 -1.97
N LYS A 191 -16.08 -7.30 -2.87
CA LYS A 191 -17.29 -6.48 -2.61
C LYS A 191 -18.18 -6.97 -1.44
N SER A 192 -18.18 -8.26 -1.11
CA SER A 192 -19.03 -8.83 -0.05
C SER A 192 -18.47 -8.61 1.36
N LEU A 193 -17.15 -8.48 1.51
CA LEU A 193 -16.44 -8.37 2.79
C LEU A 193 -16.00 -6.94 3.12
N ALA A 194 -16.04 -6.02 2.15
CA ALA A 194 -15.67 -4.60 2.28
C ALA A 194 -16.74 -3.70 2.96
N LYS A 195 -17.64 -4.28 3.75
CA LYS A 195 -18.48 -3.53 4.71
C LYS A 195 -17.57 -3.20 5.91
N ASN A 196 -17.18 -1.98 6.30
CA ASN A 196 -17.97 -0.76 6.38
C ASN A 196 -17.17 0.47 6.93
N SER A 197 -15.85 0.59 6.80
CA SER A 197 -15.15 1.82 7.26
C SER A 197 -14.01 2.24 6.36
N PHE A 198 -13.10 1.30 6.07
CA PHE A 198 -11.86 1.62 5.36
C PHE A 198 -12.06 2.16 3.93
N LYS A 199 -12.94 1.53 3.12
CA LYS A 199 -13.26 2.03 1.77
C LYS A 199 -13.89 3.42 1.79
N ARG A 200 -14.59 3.76 2.88
CA ARG A 200 -15.27 5.05 3.06
C ARG A 200 -14.25 6.14 3.39
N LEU A 201 -13.35 5.87 4.33
CA LEU A 201 -12.22 6.74 4.67
C LEU A 201 -11.33 6.99 3.46
N CYS A 202 -10.95 5.93 2.73
CA CYS A 202 -10.15 6.07 1.51
C CYS A 202 -10.86 6.91 0.45
N ALA A 203 -12.16 6.72 0.21
CA ALA A 203 -12.89 7.50 -0.78
C ALA A 203 -12.95 8.98 -0.42
N ILE A 204 -13.10 9.32 0.87
CA ILE A 204 -13.09 10.70 1.34
C ILE A 204 -11.71 11.33 1.20
N ILE A 205 -10.66 10.62 1.63
CA ILE A 205 -9.28 11.12 1.54
C ILE A 205 -8.86 11.27 0.07
N GLU A 206 -9.23 10.33 -0.79
CA GLU A 206 -8.99 10.40 -2.24
C GLU A 206 -9.71 11.61 -2.84
N PHE A 207 -10.99 11.82 -2.50
CA PHE A 207 -11.71 13.03 -2.90
C PHE A 207 -10.95 14.28 -2.47
N VAL A 208 -10.58 14.44 -1.18
CA VAL A 208 -9.90 15.64 -0.71
C VAL A 208 -8.55 15.87 -1.41
N LYS A 209 -7.79 14.81 -1.69
CA LYS A 209 -6.47 14.90 -2.36
C LYS A 209 -6.56 15.15 -3.86
N SER A 210 -7.60 14.68 -4.54
CA SER A 210 -7.69 14.82 -5.99
C SER A 210 -7.88 16.29 -6.38
N PRO A 211 -6.92 16.92 -7.08
CA PRO A 211 -7.03 18.33 -7.46
C PRO A 211 -8.18 18.55 -8.45
N ASP A 212 -8.51 17.56 -9.26
CA ASP A 212 -9.47 17.70 -10.37
C ASP A 212 -10.90 17.25 -10.03
N MET A 213 -11.14 16.81 -8.79
CA MET A 213 -12.45 16.30 -8.36
C MET A 213 -13.16 17.30 -7.45
N TYR A 214 -14.12 18.05 -8.00
CA TYR A 214 -14.79 19.16 -7.31
C TYR A 214 -16.24 18.87 -6.91
N GLU A 215 -16.81 17.75 -7.34
CA GLU A 215 -18.19 17.35 -7.04
C GLU A 215 -18.21 15.85 -6.72
N CYS A 216 -18.99 15.44 -5.72
CA CYS A 216 -19.26 14.03 -5.48
C CYS A 216 -20.54 13.81 -4.65
N ASP A 217 -21.23 12.70 -4.92
CA ASP A 217 -22.45 12.28 -4.19
C ASP A 217 -22.11 11.47 -2.92
N LEU A 218 -20.89 11.59 -2.39
CA LEU A 218 -20.45 10.77 -1.26
C LEU A 218 -21.31 10.99 -0.02
N LEU A 219 -21.79 12.22 0.23
CA LEU A 219 -22.71 12.50 1.35
C LEU A 219 -24.08 11.83 1.20
N ASP A 220 -24.51 11.48 -0.01
CA ASP A 220 -25.79 10.82 -0.25
C ASP A 220 -25.73 9.30 -0.10
N MET A 221 -24.52 8.74 -0.02
CA MET A 221 -24.35 7.32 0.20
C MET A 221 -24.71 6.97 1.66
N PRO A 222 -25.67 6.04 1.90
CA PRO A 222 -26.07 5.63 3.26
C PRO A 222 -24.91 5.10 4.10
N ALA A 223 -23.90 4.53 3.43
CA ALA A 223 -22.68 4.04 4.06
C ALA A 223 -21.81 5.18 4.62
N ILE A 224 -21.73 6.33 3.95
CA ILE A 224 -20.95 7.48 4.40
C ILE A 224 -21.67 8.22 5.53
N ARG A 225 -23.00 8.36 5.45
CA ARG A 225 -23.81 8.98 6.52
C ARG A 225 -23.73 8.24 7.86
N GLN A 226 -23.44 6.93 7.84
CA GLN A 226 -23.25 6.16 9.08
C GLN A 226 -21.97 6.54 9.84
N LEU A 227 -20.97 7.14 9.17
CA LEU A 227 -19.70 7.55 9.79
C LEU A 227 -19.89 8.70 10.78
N GLU A 228 -20.94 9.52 10.60
CA GLU A 228 -21.31 10.58 11.54
C GLU A 228 -21.53 10.05 12.96
N LYS A 229 -21.96 8.79 13.09
CA LYS A 229 -22.28 8.15 14.37
C LYS A 229 -21.10 7.42 15.01
N ASP A 230 -19.98 7.27 14.30
CA ASP A 230 -18.80 6.55 14.78
C ASP A 230 -17.77 7.53 15.35
N SER A 231 -17.39 7.38 16.62
CA SER A 231 -16.52 8.32 17.33
C SER A 231 -15.14 8.51 16.68
N LYS A 232 -14.64 7.54 15.90
CA LYS A 232 -13.33 7.64 15.25
C LYS A 232 -13.41 8.23 13.83
N ASP A 233 -14.44 7.86 13.08
CA ASP A 233 -14.59 8.25 11.67
C ASP A 233 -15.43 9.53 11.48
N ALA A 234 -16.07 10.02 12.55
CA ALA A 234 -16.84 11.26 12.55
C ALA A 234 -16.03 12.48 12.11
N LEU A 235 -14.73 12.54 12.43
CA LEU A 235 -13.86 13.64 12.01
C LEU A 235 -13.64 13.65 10.48
N VAL A 236 -13.51 12.49 9.87
CA VAL A 236 -13.33 12.37 8.41
C VAL A 236 -14.65 12.66 7.69
N TYR A 237 -15.78 12.27 8.27
CA TYR A 237 -17.10 12.70 7.81
C TYR A 237 -17.30 14.21 7.92
N GLN A 238 -16.90 14.82 9.03
CA GLN A 238 -16.96 16.26 9.23
C GLN A 238 -16.10 17.00 8.19
N LEU A 239 -14.89 16.50 7.92
CA LEU A 239 -14.04 17.04 6.85
C LEU A 239 -14.73 17.00 5.48
N LEU A 240 -15.33 15.86 5.12
CA LEU A 240 -16.11 15.74 3.87
C LEU A 240 -17.26 16.75 3.82
N ASN A 241 -18.00 16.88 4.92
CA ASN A 241 -19.11 17.82 5.03
C ASN A 241 -18.64 19.27 4.85
N ILE A 242 -17.49 19.63 5.44
CA ILE A 242 -16.89 20.96 5.26
C ILE A 242 -16.60 21.22 3.78
N PHE A 243 -15.96 20.26 3.09
CA PHE A 243 -15.61 20.44 1.68
C PHE A 243 -16.80 20.57 0.75
N LEU A 244 -17.92 19.93 1.05
CA LEU A 244 -19.09 19.91 0.16
C LEU A 244 -20.16 20.93 0.52
N THR A 245 -20.22 21.39 1.77
CA THR A 245 -21.36 22.20 2.25
C THR A 245 -20.96 23.49 2.97
N GLN A 246 -19.70 23.64 3.39
CA GLN A 246 -19.25 24.77 4.21
C GLN A 246 -18.17 25.59 3.50
N ARG A 247 -17.79 26.70 4.14
CA ARG A 247 -16.82 27.65 3.60
C ARG A 247 -15.43 27.42 4.20
N LEU A 248 -14.45 28.12 3.62
CA LEU A 248 -13.04 28.03 3.99
C LEU A 248 -12.78 28.36 5.48
N ASP A 249 -13.56 29.25 6.09
CA ASP A 249 -13.49 29.58 7.52
C ASP A 249 -13.68 28.34 8.42
N SER A 250 -14.67 27.51 8.10
CA SER A 250 -15.01 26.29 8.83
C SER A 250 -13.89 25.25 8.72
N TYR A 251 -13.22 25.19 7.56
CA TYR A 251 -12.02 24.36 7.39
C TYR A 251 -10.84 24.87 8.23
N LEU A 252 -10.61 26.19 8.30
CA LEU A 252 -9.51 26.75 9.08
C LEU A 252 -9.67 26.44 10.58
N GLU A 253 -10.88 26.57 11.11
CA GLU A 253 -11.21 26.19 12.49
C GLU A 253 -11.02 24.68 12.72
N PHE A 254 -11.51 23.86 11.78
CA PHE A 254 -11.35 22.41 11.85
C PHE A 254 -9.88 21.98 11.82
N HIS A 255 -9.06 22.60 10.95
CA HIS A 255 -7.63 22.34 10.84
C HIS A 255 -6.88 22.76 12.11
N ALA A 256 -7.22 23.92 12.71
CA ALA A 256 -6.61 24.36 13.96
C ALA A 256 -6.83 23.34 15.10
N ALA A 257 -8.01 22.71 15.15
CA ALA A 257 -8.32 21.69 16.15
C ALA A 257 -7.78 20.28 15.82
N ASN A 258 -7.54 19.95 14.53
CA ASN A 258 -7.29 18.57 14.08
C ASN A 258 -6.05 18.40 13.17
N SER A 259 -5.12 19.36 13.16
CA SER A 259 -3.96 19.36 12.25
C SER A 259 -3.10 18.08 12.28
N THR A 260 -2.88 17.51 13.47
CA THR A 260 -2.11 16.26 13.63
C THR A 260 -2.78 15.06 12.94
N LEU A 261 -4.11 14.98 13.01
CA LEU A 261 -4.90 13.95 12.35
C LEU A 261 -4.86 14.11 10.82
N LEU A 262 -5.03 15.33 10.32
CA LEU A 262 -4.97 15.62 8.89
C LEU A 262 -3.61 15.27 8.28
N ASN A 263 -2.53 15.59 9.01
CA ASN A 263 -1.18 15.21 8.62
C ASN A 263 -0.99 13.69 8.58
N SER A 264 -1.60 12.94 9.51
CA SER A 264 -1.55 11.46 9.51
C SER A 264 -2.24 10.83 8.30
N TYR A 265 -3.24 11.50 7.72
CA TYR A 265 -3.87 11.10 6.46
C TYR A 265 -3.10 11.58 5.22
N GLY A 266 -2.00 12.31 5.42
CA GLY A 266 -1.17 12.89 4.36
C GLY A 266 -1.88 13.98 3.59
N LEU A 267 -2.75 14.76 4.25
CA LEU A 267 -3.40 15.93 3.67
C LEU A 267 -2.51 17.15 3.89
N VAL A 268 -2.12 17.82 2.81
CA VAL A 268 -1.31 19.03 2.87
C VAL A 268 -2.25 20.24 3.03
N HIS A 269 -2.01 21.06 4.05
CA HIS A 269 -2.85 22.21 4.37
C HIS A 269 -3.05 23.16 3.19
N GLU A 270 -1.96 23.53 2.51
CA GLU A 270 -1.99 24.46 1.37
C GLU A 270 -2.77 23.91 0.16
N GLU A 271 -2.67 22.60 -0.11
CA GLU A 271 -3.42 21.94 -1.18
C GLU A 271 -4.92 21.93 -0.87
N CYS A 272 -5.28 21.64 0.38
CA CYS A 272 -6.67 21.66 0.85
C CYS A 272 -7.27 23.06 0.76
N ILE A 273 -6.53 24.10 1.17
CA ILE A 273 -6.96 25.50 1.02
C ILE A 273 -7.17 25.85 -0.45
N THR A 274 -6.21 25.48 -1.31
CA THR A 274 -6.28 25.76 -2.74
C THR A 274 -7.52 25.12 -3.36
N LYS A 275 -7.78 23.86 -3.03
CA LYS A 275 -8.96 23.14 -3.49
C LYS A 275 -10.26 23.78 -3.01
N LEU A 276 -10.38 24.09 -1.71
CA LEU A 276 -11.57 24.73 -1.16
C LEU A 276 -11.84 26.11 -1.79
N ARG A 277 -10.79 26.88 -2.07
CA ARG A 277 -10.91 28.16 -2.79
C ARG A 277 -11.44 27.96 -4.20
N LEU A 278 -10.96 26.94 -4.92
CA LEU A 278 -11.45 26.63 -6.27
C LEU A 278 -12.91 26.18 -6.24
N MET A 279 -13.28 25.28 -5.31
CA MET A 279 -14.67 24.85 -5.13
C MET A 279 -15.59 26.03 -4.81
N SER A 280 -15.19 26.91 -3.89
CA SER A 280 -15.96 28.10 -3.53
C SER A 280 -16.10 29.08 -4.70
N LEU A 281 -15.08 29.19 -5.54
CA LEU A 281 -15.13 30.04 -6.74
C LEU A 281 -16.07 29.46 -7.81
N VAL A 282 -16.08 28.14 -7.99
CA VAL A 282 -17.01 27.44 -8.89
C VAL A 282 -18.44 27.60 -8.41
N ASP A 283 -18.68 27.47 -7.10
CA ASP A 283 -20.00 27.69 -6.49
C ASP A 283 -20.51 29.11 -6.73
N LEU A 284 -19.68 30.13 -6.48
CA LEU A 284 -20.01 31.54 -6.79
C LEU A 284 -20.33 31.78 -8.28
N GLY A 285 -19.73 31.01 -9.18
CA GLY A 285 -19.99 31.09 -10.63
C GLY A 285 -21.21 30.29 -11.09
N SER A 286 -21.69 29.34 -10.27
CA SER A 286 -22.89 28.55 -10.54
C SER A 286 -24.17 29.34 -10.25
N ASP A 287 -24.08 30.31 -9.33
CA ASP A 287 -25.10 31.34 -9.16
C ASP A 287 -25.20 32.14 -10.46
N ARG A 288 -26.39 32.11 -11.09
CA ARG A 288 -26.69 32.63 -12.45
C ARG A 288 -26.48 34.15 -12.67
N SER A 289 -25.72 34.81 -11.81
CA SER A 289 -25.24 36.17 -12.03
C SER A 289 -24.15 36.17 -13.12
N SER A 290 -24.33 36.98 -14.15
CA SER A 290 -23.33 37.14 -15.22
C SER A 290 -22.07 37.88 -14.75
N GLN A 291 -22.05 38.40 -13.51
CA GLN A 291 -20.97 39.20 -12.95
C GLN A 291 -20.85 38.94 -11.44
N ILE A 292 -19.66 38.51 -11.00
CA ILE A 292 -19.33 38.31 -9.59
C ILE A 292 -18.51 39.51 -9.09
N PRO A 293 -18.98 40.25 -8.06
CA PRO A 293 -18.21 41.36 -7.50
C PRO A 293 -16.88 40.90 -6.89
N TYR A 294 -15.79 41.62 -7.18
CA TYR A 294 -14.45 41.32 -6.64
C TYR A 294 -14.38 41.35 -5.11
N ALA A 295 -15.18 42.21 -4.46
CA ALA A 295 -15.27 42.22 -3.00
C ALA A 295 -15.85 40.90 -2.46
N LEU A 296 -16.83 40.33 -3.15
CA LEU A 296 -17.42 39.04 -2.79
C LEU A 296 -16.42 37.90 -2.99
N ILE A 297 -15.63 37.92 -4.07
CA ILE A 297 -14.55 36.94 -4.32
C ILE A 297 -13.49 37.02 -3.21
N ARG A 298 -13.07 38.24 -2.84
CA ARG A 298 -12.09 38.48 -1.77
C ARG A 298 -12.56 37.87 -0.45
N ASP A 299 -13.81 38.17 -0.08
CA ASP A 299 -14.38 37.77 1.21
C ASP A 299 -14.63 36.26 1.27
N THR A 300 -15.06 35.66 0.15
CA THR A 300 -15.33 34.21 0.08
C THR A 300 -14.03 33.38 0.08
N LEU A 301 -13.00 33.83 -0.64
CA LEU A 301 -11.73 33.09 -0.77
C LEU A 301 -10.72 33.43 0.34
N LEU A 302 -11.03 34.39 1.20
CA LEU A 302 -10.15 34.92 2.25
C LEU A 302 -8.76 35.28 1.70
N ILE A 303 -8.73 36.08 0.62
CA ILE A 303 -7.49 36.54 -0.03
C ILE A 303 -7.31 38.05 0.12
N CYS A 304 -6.06 38.51 0.14
CA CYS A 304 -5.76 39.94 0.21
C CYS A 304 -5.96 40.63 -1.16
N PHE A 305 -6.14 41.95 -1.12
CA PHE A 305 -6.32 42.76 -2.34
C PHE A 305 -5.17 42.64 -3.35
N ILE A 306 -3.94 42.38 -2.88
CA ILE A 306 -2.77 42.23 -3.75
C ILE A 306 -2.93 40.98 -4.63
N VAL A 307 -3.30 39.84 -4.02
CA VAL A 307 -3.51 38.57 -4.73
C VAL A 307 -4.70 38.68 -5.69
N LEU A 308 -5.78 39.33 -5.26
CA LEU A 308 -6.96 39.56 -6.10
C LEU A 308 -6.62 40.39 -7.36
N ASN A 309 -5.79 41.42 -7.19
CA ASN A 309 -5.35 42.27 -8.30
C ASN A 309 -4.41 41.52 -9.25
N ALA A 310 -3.52 40.67 -8.73
CA ALA A 310 -2.67 39.81 -9.55
C ALA A 310 -3.50 38.79 -10.35
N PHE A 311 -4.50 38.16 -9.72
CA PHE A 311 -5.44 37.27 -10.41
C PHE A 311 -6.18 38.00 -11.53
N ARG A 312 -6.71 39.20 -11.26
CA ARG A 312 -7.36 40.05 -12.28
C ARG A 312 -6.42 40.37 -13.45
N ALA A 313 -5.18 40.73 -13.16
CA ALA A 313 -4.18 41.04 -14.19
C ALA A 313 -3.85 39.81 -15.05
N ASN A 314 -3.70 38.64 -14.43
CA ASN A 314 -3.44 37.38 -15.13
C ASN A 314 -4.61 36.98 -16.03
N VAL A 315 -5.85 37.06 -15.54
CA VAL A 315 -7.05 36.78 -16.34
C VAL A 315 -7.16 37.76 -17.51
N ALA A 316 -6.91 39.05 -17.29
CA ALA A 316 -6.91 40.05 -18.36
C ALA A 316 -5.84 39.77 -19.42
N ASN A 317 -4.63 39.36 -19.01
CA ASN A 317 -3.55 38.98 -19.91
C ASN A 317 -3.95 37.75 -20.75
N VAL A 318 -4.51 36.70 -20.12
CA VAL A 318 -4.98 35.50 -20.82
C VAL A 318 -6.06 35.84 -21.85
N ILE A 319 -7.05 36.67 -21.47
CA ILE A 319 -8.10 37.12 -22.39
C ILE A 319 -7.48 37.91 -23.56
N SER A 320 -6.54 38.82 -23.27
CA SER A 320 -5.85 39.60 -24.30
C SER A 320 -5.04 38.70 -25.25
N THR A 321 -4.37 37.68 -24.73
CA THR A 321 -3.62 36.70 -25.55
C THR A 321 -4.57 35.88 -26.41
N ILE A 322 -5.70 35.41 -25.87
CA ILE A 322 -6.72 34.69 -26.63
C ILE A 322 -7.29 35.57 -27.76
N GLN A 323 -7.60 36.84 -27.46
CA GLN A 323 -8.10 37.79 -28.47
C GLN A 323 -7.06 38.09 -29.55
N ALA A 324 -5.79 38.29 -29.18
CA ALA A 324 -4.70 38.51 -30.12
C ALA A 324 -4.52 37.29 -31.05
N ASN A 325 -4.57 36.08 -30.50
CA ASN A 325 -4.47 34.85 -31.28
C ASN A 325 -5.66 34.67 -32.23
N LYS A 326 -6.88 35.03 -31.79
CA LYS A 326 -8.09 34.98 -32.62
C LYS A 326 -8.03 35.95 -33.82
N ILE A 327 -7.50 37.17 -33.61
CA ILE A 327 -7.28 38.15 -34.69
C ILE A 327 -6.25 37.64 -35.72
N THR A 328 -5.27 36.85 -35.26
CA THR A 328 -4.22 36.29 -36.14
C THR A 328 -4.75 35.17 -37.03
N GLU A 329 -5.71 34.36 -36.55
CA GLU A 329 -6.39 33.33 -37.35
C GLU A 329 -7.33 33.92 -38.41
N ASP A 330 -8.10 34.96 -38.07
CA ASP A 330 -8.97 35.65 -39.04
C ASP A 330 -8.16 36.39 -40.12
N GLY A 331 -6.96 36.88 -39.79
CA GLY A 331 -6.01 37.46 -40.75
C GLY A 331 -5.42 36.46 -41.74
N PHE A 332 -5.34 35.17 -41.39
CA PHE A 332 -4.83 34.11 -42.27
C PHE A 332 -5.87 33.59 -43.26
N GLN A 333 -7.17 33.76 -43.02
CA GLN A 333 -8.21 33.44 -43.99
C GLN A 333 -8.31 34.46 -45.13
N GLY A 334 -7.78 35.67 -44.96
CA GLY A 334 -7.76 36.73 -46.00
C GLY A 334 -6.65 36.60 -47.06
N CYS A 335 -5.67 35.71 -46.87
CA CYS A 335 -4.53 35.53 -47.80
C CYS A 335 -4.63 34.26 -48.66
N LYS A 336 -5.81 33.66 -48.80
CA LYS A 336 -6.09 32.68 -49.88
C LYS A 336 -6.86 33.37 -51.00
N ALA A 337 -6.14 34.03 -51.90
CA ALA A 337 -6.61 34.38 -53.24
C ALA A 337 -5.59 33.86 -54.25
#